data_AF-A0A828P1Q0-F1
#
_entry.id   AF-A0A828P1Q0-F1
#
_cell.length_a   1.000
_cell.length_b   1.000
_cell.length_c   1.000
_cell.angle_alpha   90.00
_cell.angle_beta   90.00
_cell.angle_gamma   90.00
#
_symmetry.space_group_name_H-M   'P 1'
#
loop_
_entity.id
_entity.type
_entity.pdbx_description
1 polymer ?
#
loop_
_entity_poly.entity_id
_entity_poly.type
_entity_poly.pdbx_seq_one_letter_code
_entity_poly.pdbx_strand_id
1 'polypeptide(L)'
;MNKIYALKYSSLTGGLIAVSELSKKVTGKTGRRLMTVSLVLSVTLSALPGKASTVSAEIPYQTFRDFAENKGVFTPGVTGIEINDNNGNKVGVLDVPMLDFSSLSRDGHTTLIHPGYVVSAKHGGLQSVSSATFGYDQIYKIVDNNLAGIDFSAPRLNKLVTEVIPADIQGK
;
A
#
# COMPACT_ATOMS: atom_id res chain seq x y z
N MET A 1 51.51 39.44 -3.87
CA MET A 1 50.05 39.57 -3.73
C MET A 1 49.69 39.38 -2.26
N ASN A 2 49.28 40.43 -1.55
CA ASN A 2 48.84 40.32 -0.15
C ASN A 2 47.39 39.88 -0.10
N LYS A 3 47.12 38.71 0.50
CA LYS A 3 45.76 38.27 0.83
C LYS A 3 45.46 38.77 2.24
N ILE A 4 44.48 39.66 2.37
CA ILE A 4 44.04 40.19 3.66
C ILE A 4 43.10 39.14 4.28
N TYR A 5 43.45 38.69 5.48
CA TYR A 5 42.67 37.73 6.26
C TYR A 5 42.21 38.36 7.56
N ALA A 6 41.03 37.97 8.05
CA ALA A 6 40.52 38.34 9.35
C ALA A 6 40.52 37.11 10.27
N LEU A 7 40.96 37.28 11.53
CA LEU A 7 40.83 36.24 12.54
C LEU A 7 39.41 36.24 13.11
N LYS A 8 38.72 35.09 13.01
CA LYS A 8 37.38 34.89 13.58
C LYS A 8 37.37 33.70 14.51
N TYR A 9 36.67 33.83 15.64
CA TYR A 9 36.55 32.74 16.60
C TYR A 9 35.64 31.64 16.06
N SER A 10 36.14 30.40 16.07
CA SER A 10 35.41 29.20 15.69
C SER A 10 35.12 28.37 16.93
N SER A 11 33.83 28.21 17.23
CA SER A 11 33.37 27.38 18.34
C SER A 11 33.62 25.88 18.13
N LEU A 12 33.79 25.43 16.88
CA LEU A 12 34.08 24.03 16.55
C LEU A 12 35.53 23.65 16.85
N THR A 13 36.46 24.60 16.68
CA THR A 13 37.89 24.39 16.91
C THR A 13 38.37 25.00 18.23
N GLY A 14 37.49 25.68 18.98
CA GLY A 14 37.78 26.30 20.27
C GLY A 14 38.76 27.48 20.22
N GLY A 15 39.00 28.07 19.04
CA GLY A 15 40.08 29.05 18.84
C GLY A 15 39.86 29.99 17.65
N LEU A 16 40.79 30.94 17.49
CA LEU A 16 40.79 31.89 16.37
C LEU A 16 41.31 31.21 15.10
N ILE A 17 40.55 31.31 14.01
CA ILE A 17 40.94 30.83 12.68
C ILE A 17 41.04 32.00 11.71
N ALA A 18 41.99 31.93 10.77
CA ALA A 18 42.11 32.92 9.70
C ALA A 18 41.06 32.64 8.61
N VAL A 19 40.23 33.63 8.32
CA VAL A 19 39.15 33.55 7.34
C VAL A 19 39.24 34.74 6.39
N SER A 20 38.80 34.58 5.14
CA SER A 20 38.63 35.72 4.24
C SER A 20 37.68 36.74 4.87
N GLU A 21 38.04 38.01 4.82
CA GLU A 21 37.26 39.15 5.33
C GLU A 21 35.83 39.22 4.78
N LEU A 22 35.62 38.71 3.56
CA LEU A 22 34.30 38.63 2.90
C LEU A 22 33.35 37.60 3.52
N SER A 23 33.86 36.72 4.38
CA SER A 23 33.06 35.62 4.93
C SER A 23 32.11 36.12 6.02
N LYS A 24 30.81 36.16 5.71
CA LYS A 24 29.74 36.56 6.65
C LYS A 24 29.04 35.33 7.23
N LYS A 25 28.72 35.37 8.53
CA LYS A 25 27.96 34.30 9.21
C LYS A 25 26.54 34.23 8.64
N VAL A 26 26.17 33.10 8.04
CA VAL A 26 24.79 32.80 7.63
C VAL A 26 24.09 32.14 8.82
N THR A 27 23.19 32.85 9.48
CA THR A 27 22.29 32.29 10.50
C THR A 27 21.08 31.65 9.81
N GLY A 28 21.25 30.42 9.32
CA GLY A 28 20.13 29.63 8.78
C GLY A 28 19.20 29.18 9.90
N LYS A 29 17.96 29.70 9.94
CA LYS A 29 16.89 29.17 10.79
C LYS A 29 16.32 27.88 10.18
N THR A 30 17.13 26.82 10.11
CA THR A 30 16.78 25.59 9.37
C THR A 30 15.86 24.65 10.17
N GLY A 31 15.71 24.84 11.49
CA GLY A 31 15.01 23.88 12.36
C GLY A 31 13.47 23.93 12.37
N ARG A 32 12.83 25.07 12.02
CA ARG A 32 11.36 25.21 12.17
C ARG A 32 10.54 24.68 11.00
N ARG A 33 11.10 24.62 9.78
CA ARG A 33 10.36 24.14 8.58
C ARG A 33 10.24 22.61 8.51
N LEU A 34 11.21 21.86 9.04
CA LEU A 34 11.19 20.38 9.00
C LEU A 34 10.12 19.77 9.93
N MET A 35 9.92 20.35 11.11
CA MET A 35 8.91 19.89 12.07
C MET A 35 7.47 20.13 11.60
N THR A 36 7.22 21.24 10.90
CA THR A 36 5.87 21.57 10.41
C THR A 36 5.45 20.68 9.24
N VAL A 37 6.36 20.30 8.35
CA VAL A 37 6.07 19.36 7.25
C VAL A 37 5.74 17.96 7.76
N SER A 38 6.47 17.48 8.78
CA SER A 38 6.27 16.14 9.34
C SER A 38 4.91 15.99 10.05
N LEU A 39 4.45 17.02 10.76
CA LEU A 39 3.16 16.97 11.47
C LEU A 39 1.96 17.00 10.52
N VAL A 40 2.06 17.75 9.41
CA VAL A 40 0.99 17.87 8.41
C VAL A 40 0.82 16.55 7.63
N LEU A 41 1.90 15.82 7.35
CA LEU A 41 1.86 14.52 6.67
C LEU A 41 1.19 13.42 7.52
N SER A 42 1.37 13.44 8.84
CA SER A 42 0.75 12.47 9.74
C SER A 42 -0.75 12.67 9.91
N VAL A 43 -1.21 13.94 9.91
CA VAL A 43 -2.64 14.29 10.10
C VAL A 43 -3.47 14.05 8.84
N THR A 44 -2.89 14.20 7.65
CA THR A 44 -3.62 13.93 6.39
C THR A 44 -3.83 12.44 6.14
N LEU A 45 -2.98 11.56 6.67
CA LEU A 45 -3.10 10.11 6.51
C LEU A 45 -4.24 9.50 7.35
N SER A 46 -4.60 10.11 8.49
CA SER A 46 -5.66 9.63 9.39
C SER A 46 -7.09 9.94 8.95
N ALA A 47 -7.28 10.78 7.93
CA ALA A 47 -8.60 11.29 7.53
C ALA A 47 -9.22 10.56 6.32
N LEU A 48 -8.56 9.53 5.78
CA LEU A 48 -9.12 8.73 4.71
C LEU A 48 -10.14 7.74 5.27
N PRO A 49 -11.32 7.55 4.64
CA PRO A 49 -12.25 6.49 5.02
C PRO A 49 -11.56 5.13 4.86
N GLY A 50 -11.07 4.59 5.97
CA GLY A 50 -10.44 3.27 6.01
C GLY A 50 -11.51 2.20 5.89
N LYS A 51 -11.41 1.35 4.87
CA LYS A 51 -12.05 0.04 4.91
C LYS A 51 -11.28 -0.77 5.96
N ALA A 52 -11.91 -1.03 7.09
CA ALA A 52 -11.30 -1.76 8.19
C ALA A 52 -11.94 -3.14 8.31
N SER A 53 -11.09 -4.16 8.48
CA SER A 53 -11.47 -5.47 9.00
C SER A 53 -10.82 -5.65 10.36
N THR A 54 -11.28 -6.62 11.15
CA THR A 54 -10.69 -6.90 12.47
C THR A 54 -9.55 -7.90 12.30
N VAL A 55 -8.38 -7.56 12.81
CA VAL A 55 -7.18 -8.41 12.82
C VAL A 55 -6.53 -8.38 14.20
N SER A 56 -5.62 -9.32 14.47
CA SER A 56 -4.87 -9.32 15.73
C SER A 56 -4.05 -8.04 15.88
N ALA A 57 -4.06 -7.45 17.08
CA ALA A 57 -3.23 -6.31 17.43
C ALA A 57 -1.76 -6.69 17.67
N GLU A 58 -1.45 -7.99 17.78
CA GLU A 58 -0.11 -8.49 18.09
C GLU A 58 0.80 -8.56 16.86
N ILE A 59 0.22 -8.58 15.65
CA ILE A 59 0.95 -8.65 14.38
C ILE A 59 0.97 -7.25 13.76
N PRO A 60 2.09 -6.78 13.19
CA PRO A 60 2.15 -5.49 12.52
C PRO A 60 1.06 -5.37 11.45
N TYR A 61 0.25 -4.30 11.49
CA TYR A 61 -0.91 -4.16 10.59
C TYR A 61 -0.53 -4.19 9.11
N GLN A 62 0.68 -3.71 8.77
CA GLN A 62 1.20 -3.74 7.41
C GLN A 62 1.33 -5.17 6.87
N THR A 63 1.57 -6.17 7.71
CA THR A 63 1.61 -7.59 7.32
C THR A 63 0.31 -8.00 6.64
N PHE A 64 -0.84 -7.63 7.18
CA PHE A 64 -2.15 -7.96 6.59
C PHE A 64 -2.40 -7.21 5.28
N ARG A 65 -1.91 -5.98 5.15
CA ARG A 65 -2.00 -5.20 3.91
C ARG A 65 -1.12 -5.78 2.81
N ASP A 66 0.12 -6.11 3.13
CA ASP A 66 1.06 -6.71 2.19
C ASP A 66 0.59 -8.10 1.76
N PHE A 67 0.02 -8.88 2.68
CA PHE A 67 -0.62 -10.16 2.36
C PHE A 67 -1.77 -9.99 1.35
N ALA A 68 -2.69 -9.06 1.61
CA ALA A 68 -3.85 -8.83 0.75
C ALA A 68 -3.49 -8.27 -0.64
N GLU A 69 -2.38 -7.53 -0.75
CA GLU A 69 -1.92 -6.91 -1.99
C GLU A 69 -0.80 -7.70 -2.70
N ASN A 70 -0.47 -8.91 -2.23
CA ASN A 70 0.67 -9.71 -2.70
C ASN A 70 2.02 -8.95 -2.74
N LYS A 71 2.30 -8.16 -1.72
CA LYS A 71 3.50 -7.31 -1.61
C LYS A 71 4.47 -7.82 -0.55
N GLY A 72 5.67 -7.23 -0.55
CA GLY A 72 6.72 -7.57 0.41
C GLY A 72 7.12 -9.03 0.29
N VAL A 73 7.04 -9.77 1.40
CA VAL A 73 7.35 -11.21 1.44
C VAL A 73 6.22 -12.10 0.91
N PHE A 74 5.05 -11.54 0.61
CA PHE A 74 3.85 -12.25 0.15
C PHE A 74 3.71 -12.28 -1.38
N THR A 75 4.83 -12.34 -2.10
CA THR A 75 4.79 -12.48 -3.56
C THR A 75 4.28 -13.89 -3.94
N PRO A 76 3.45 -14.04 -4.98
CA PRO A 76 2.85 -15.32 -5.32
C PRO A 76 3.91 -16.41 -5.56
N GLY A 77 3.61 -17.63 -5.10
CA GLY A 77 4.48 -18.80 -5.20
C GLY A 77 5.53 -18.95 -4.09
N VAL A 78 5.79 -17.92 -3.27
CA VAL A 78 6.72 -18.03 -2.13
C VAL A 78 6.12 -18.93 -1.06
N THR A 79 6.94 -19.84 -0.50
CA THR A 79 6.58 -20.77 0.58
C THR A 79 7.36 -20.45 1.85
N GLY A 80 6.89 -20.95 3.00
CA GLY A 80 7.63 -20.85 4.27
C GLY A 80 7.71 -19.42 4.82
N ILE A 81 6.67 -18.61 4.58
CA ILE A 81 6.66 -17.21 4.99
C ILE A 81 6.45 -17.13 6.51
N GLU A 82 7.44 -16.61 7.23
CA GLU A 82 7.35 -16.43 8.67
C GLU A 82 6.49 -15.21 9.03
N ILE A 83 5.58 -15.40 9.99
CA ILE A 83 4.76 -14.32 10.55
C ILE A 83 5.29 -13.99 11.95
N ASN A 84 5.65 -12.73 12.14
CA ASN A 84 6.22 -12.24 13.39
C ASN A 84 5.26 -11.26 14.10
N ASP A 85 5.35 -11.22 15.43
CA ASP A 85 4.65 -10.24 16.26
C ASP A 85 5.33 -8.86 16.17
N ASN A 86 4.75 -7.88 16.85
CA ASN A 86 5.30 -6.51 16.93
C ASN A 86 6.67 -6.43 17.62
N ASN A 87 7.08 -7.46 18.37
CA ASN A 87 8.38 -7.55 19.04
C ASN A 87 9.41 -8.31 18.20
N GLY A 88 9.03 -8.82 17.02
CA GLY A 88 9.87 -9.61 16.14
C GLY A 88 9.94 -11.10 16.50
N ASN A 89 9.14 -11.59 17.45
CA ASN A 89 9.06 -13.01 17.75
C ASN A 89 8.21 -13.74 16.72
N LYS A 90 8.61 -14.95 16.35
CA LYS A 90 7.87 -15.80 15.43
C LYS A 90 6.55 -16.28 16.04
N VAL A 91 5.44 -15.95 15.38
CA VAL A 91 4.08 -16.37 15.72
C VAL A 91 3.67 -17.62 14.92
N GLY A 92 4.12 -17.73 13.67
CA GLY A 92 3.77 -18.86 12.81
C GLY A 92 4.50 -18.86 11.47
N VAL A 93 4.15 -19.82 10.62
CA VAL A 93 4.67 -19.95 9.24
C VAL A 93 3.52 -20.27 8.30
N LEU A 94 3.44 -19.57 7.17
CA LEU A 94 2.63 -19.95 6.04
C LEU A 94 3.45 -20.89 5.15
N ASP A 95 3.24 -22.19 5.32
CA ASP A 95 4.03 -23.24 4.64
C ASP A 95 3.35 -23.78 3.38
N VAL A 96 2.58 -22.93 2.71
CA VAL A 96 1.97 -23.20 1.41
C VAL A 96 2.40 -22.11 0.42
N PRO A 97 2.46 -22.40 -0.89
CA PRO A 97 2.78 -21.37 -1.87
C PRO A 97 1.77 -20.24 -1.78
N MET A 98 2.26 -19.01 -1.65
CA MET A 98 1.43 -17.83 -1.58
C MET A 98 0.54 -17.73 -2.83
N LEU A 99 -0.76 -17.54 -2.62
CA LEU A 99 -1.73 -17.44 -3.71
C LEU A 99 -1.58 -16.12 -4.46
N ASP A 100 -1.89 -16.13 -5.75
CA ASP A 100 -2.05 -14.92 -6.56
C ASP A 100 -3.47 -14.38 -6.43
N PHE A 101 -3.61 -13.23 -5.76
CA PHE A 101 -4.88 -12.55 -5.54
C PHE A 101 -5.23 -11.52 -6.62
N SER A 102 -4.48 -11.46 -7.73
CA SER A 102 -4.72 -10.50 -8.81
C SER A 102 -6.12 -10.63 -9.45
N SER A 103 -6.75 -11.80 -9.36
CA SER A 103 -8.12 -12.04 -9.81
C SER A 103 -9.19 -11.33 -8.96
N LEU A 104 -8.85 -10.80 -7.78
CA LEU A 104 -9.75 -9.99 -6.97
C LEU A 104 -9.82 -8.56 -7.52
N SER A 105 -11.01 -7.96 -7.50
CA SER A 105 -11.14 -6.54 -7.79
C SER A 105 -10.45 -5.72 -6.70
N ARG A 106 -9.94 -4.55 -7.07
CA ARG A 106 -9.14 -3.69 -6.19
C ARG A 106 -9.84 -3.24 -4.91
N ASP A 107 -11.17 -3.21 -4.93
CA ASP A 107 -12.03 -2.90 -3.80
C ASP A 107 -12.46 -4.14 -2.97
N GLY A 108 -12.09 -5.34 -3.42
CA GLY A 108 -12.27 -6.61 -2.72
C GLY A 108 -13.67 -7.22 -2.78
N HIS A 109 -14.61 -6.63 -3.55
CA HIS A 109 -16.00 -7.10 -3.58
C HIS A 109 -16.29 -8.16 -4.64
N THR A 110 -15.45 -8.28 -5.67
CA THR A 110 -15.68 -9.20 -6.79
C THR A 110 -14.43 -10.00 -7.12
N THR A 111 -14.62 -11.22 -7.62
CA THR A 111 -13.53 -12.11 -8.06
C THR A 111 -13.76 -12.50 -9.51
N LEU A 112 -12.75 -12.36 -10.36
CA LEU A 112 -12.78 -12.78 -11.76
C LEU A 112 -12.69 -14.31 -11.85
N ILE A 113 -13.66 -14.95 -12.51
CA ILE A 113 -13.68 -16.42 -12.72
C ILE A 113 -13.68 -16.83 -14.19
N HIS A 114 -13.90 -15.86 -15.07
CA HIS A 114 -13.76 -15.98 -16.53
C HIS A 114 -13.36 -14.59 -17.05
N PRO A 115 -12.65 -14.45 -18.19
CA PRO A 115 -12.22 -13.12 -18.64
C PRO A 115 -13.36 -12.10 -18.82
N GLY A 116 -14.60 -12.56 -19.01
CA GLY A 116 -15.80 -11.72 -19.09
C GLY A 116 -16.78 -11.81 -17.92
N TYR A 117 -16.49 -12.58 -16.86
CA TYR A 117 -17.39 -12.77 -15.73
C TYR A 117 -16.67 -12.71 -14.39
N VAL A 118 -17.30 -12.01 -13.45
CA VAL A 118 -16.90 -11.98 -12.04
C VAL A 118 -17.95 -12.68 -11.18
N VAL A 119 -17.63 -12.96 -9.93
CA VAL A 119 -18.58 -13.42 -8.91
C VAL A 119 -18.57 -12.52 -7.69
N SER A 120 -19.72 -12.45 -7.03
CA SER A 120 -19.89 -11.74 -5.76
C SER A 120 -21.12 -12.26 -5.01
N ALA A 121 -21.29 -11.83 -3.77
CA ALA A 121 -22.50 -12.05 -3.00
C ALA A 121 -23.62 -11.12 -3.50
N LYS A 122 -24.83 -11.65 -3.70
CA LYS A 122 -25.96 -10.90 -4.27
C LYS A 122 -26.41 -9.77 -3.34
N HIS A 123 -26.42 -10.01 -2.03
CA HIS A 123 -26.81 -9.03 -1.01
C HIS A 123 -25.80 -7.89 -0.85
N GLY A 124 -24.59 -8.01 -1.40
CA GLY A 124 -23.51 -7.03 -1.31
C GLY A 124 -23.76 -5.72 -2.07
N GLY A 125 -25.00 -5.46 -2.47
CA GLY A 125 -25.36 -4.27 -3.22
C GLY A 125 -24.80 -4.29 -4.63
N LEU A 126 -24.75 -5.45 -5.30
CA LEU A 126 -24.29 -5.53 -6.68
C LEU A 126 -25.20 -4.79 -7.67
N GLN A 127 -26.42 -4.42 -7.25
CA GLN A 127 -27.22 -3.41 -7.95
C GLN A 127 -26.62 -1.99 -7.90
N SER A 128 -25.69 -1.73 -6.97
CA SER A 128 -24.92 -0.49 -6.78
C SER A 128 -23.46 -0.60 -7.25
N VAL A 129 -22.90 -1.81 -7.34
CA VAL A 129 -21.60 -2.05 -7.97
C VAL A 129 -21.79 -2.06 -9.48
N SER A 130 -21.48 -0.93 -10.12
CA SER A 130 -21.61 -0.77 -11.57
C SER A 130 -20.36 -1.19 -12.34
N SER A 131 -19.27 -1.49 -11.63
CA SER A 131 -17.99 -1.82 -12.23
C SER A 131 -17.06 -2.59 -11.30
N ALA A 132 -16.13 -3.35 -11.88
CA ALA A 132 -15.00 -3.94 -11.21
C ALA A 132 -13.69 -3.33 -11.75
N THR A 133 -12.66 -3.24 -10.91
CA THR A 133 -11.35 -2.72 -11.30
C THR A 133 -10.29 -3.78 -11.09
N PHE A 134 -9.49 -4.05 -12.12
CA PHE A 134 -8.39 -5.02 -12.09
C PHE A 134 -7.05 -4.39 -12.48
N GLY A 135 -5.95 -5.02 -12.05
CA GLY A 135 -4.61 -4.50 -12.25
C GLY A 135 -4.39 -3.17 -11.53
N TYR A 136 -3.94 -2.15 -12.26
CA TYR A 136 -3.75 -0.81 -11.68
C TYR A 136 -5.07 -0.06 -11.52
N ASP A 137 -5.69 0.40 -12.62
CA ASP A 137 -6.89 1.24 -12.58
C ASP A 137 -7.83 0.99 -13.78
N GLN A 138 -7.82 -0.20 -14.36
CA GLN A 138 -8.68 -0.52 -15.51
C GLN A 138 -10.08 -0.90 -15.03
N ILE A 139 -11.08 -0.12 -15.46
CA ILE A 139 -12.47 -0.21 -15.00
C ILE A 139 -13.31 -0.97 -16.03
N TYR A 140 -13.94 -2.05 -15.57
CA TYR A 140 -14.84 -2.91 -16.33
C TYR A 140 -16.27 -2.71 -15.85
N LYS A 141 -17.19 -2.33 -16.74
CA LYS A 141 -18.59 -2.09 -16.37
C LYS A 141 -19.38 -3.39 -16.33
N ILE A 142 -20.28 -3.53 -15.38
CA ILE A 142 -21.22 -4.64 -15.31
C ILE A 142 -22.38 -4.35 -16.27
N VAL A 143 -22.68 -5.31 -17.16
CA VAL A 143 -23.77 -5.21 -18.15
C VAL A 143 -24.97 -6.08 -17.78
N ASP A 144 -24.75 -7.15 -17.03
CA ASP A 144 -25.78 -8.03 -16.51
C ASP A 144 -25.28 -8.59 -15.17
N ASN A 145 -26.13 -8.59 -14.16
CA ASN A 145 -25.79 -9.11 -12.83
C ASN A 145 -25.92 -10.64 -12.75
N ASN A 146 -26.69 -11.29 -13.63
CA ASN A 146 -26.88 -12.74 -13.65
C ASN A 146 -27.10 -13.33 -12.23
N LEU A 147 -28.25 -12.99 -11.65
CA LEU A 147 -28.57 -13.26 -10.25
C LEU A 147 -29.07 -14.70 -10.07
N ALA A 148 -28.52 -15.40 -9.07
CA ALA A 148 -29.06 -16.69 -8.65
C ALA A 148 -30.25 -16.53 -7.68
N GLY A 149 -30.95 -17.65 -7.46
CA GLY A 149 -31.98 -17.78 -6.41
C GLY A 149 -31.42 -17.83 -4.99
N ILE A 150 -30.09 -17.98 -4.84
CA ILE A 150 -29.34 -17.93 -3.59
C ILE A 150 -28.57 -16.60 -3.47
N ASP A 151 -27.85 -16.39 -2.38
CA ASP A 151 -27.01 -15.20 -2.17
C ASP A 151 -25.70 -15.24 -2.98
N PHE A 152 -25.85 -15.33 -4.29
CA PHE A 152 -24.75 -15.43 -5.25
C PHE A 152 -25.13 -14.73 -6.55
N SER A 153 -24.13 -14.14 -7.18
CA SER A 153 -24.26 -13.47 -8.47
C SER A 153 -22.99 -13.67 -9.29
N ALA A 154 -23.17 -13.81 -10.61
CA ALA A 154 -22.07 -13.96 -11.55
C ALA A 154 -22.12 -12.90 -12.67
N PRO A 155 -21.85 -11.61 -12.36
CA PRO A 155 -22.01 -10.54 -13.32
C PRO A 155 -21.17 -10.70 -14.58
N ARG A 156 -21.76 -10.32 -15.71
CA ARG A 156 -21.08 -10.17 -16.99
C ARG A 156 -20.48 -8.77 -17.11
N LEU A 157 -19.22 -8.71 -17.53
CA LEU A 157 -18.52 -7.47 -17.83
C LEU A 157 -18.76 -7.01 -19.28
N ASN A 158 -18.59 -5.71 -19.53
CA ASN A 158 -18.72 -5.12 -20.87
C ASN A 158 -17.59 -5.51 -21.84
N LYS A 159 -16.43 -5.91 -21.32
CA LYS A 159 -15.22 -6.30 -22.08
C LYS A 159 -14.48 -7.42 -21.36
N LEU A 160 -13.58 -8.09 -22.07
CA LEU A 160 -12.70 -9.09 -21.49
C LEU A 160 -11.58 -8.41 -20.69
N VAL A 161 -11.35 -8.90 -19.49
CA VAL A 161 -10.21 -8.52 -18.64
C VAL A 161 -8.92 -9.10 -19.21
N THR A 162 -7.85 -8.29 -19.22
CA THR A 162 -6.57 -8.67 -19.82
C THR A 162 -5.38 -8.50 -18.89
N GLU A 163 -5.55 -7.77 -17.79
CA GLU A 163 -4.48 -7.46 -16.83
C GLU A 163 -4.17 -8.62 -15.89
N VAL A 164 -5.14 -9.51 -15.67
CA VAL A 164 -5.08 -10.57 -14.66
C VAL A 164 -5.70 -11.86 -15.20
N ILE A 165 -5.30 -12.99 -14.62
CA ILE A 165 -5.85 -14.30 -14.96
C ILE A 165 -7.05 -14.58 -14.04
N PRO A 166 -8.17 -15.14 -14.56
CA PRO A 166 -9.28 -15.55 -13.71
C PRO A 166 -8.88 -16.61 -12.68
N ALA A 167 -9.50 -16.57 -11.51
CA ALA A 167 -9.34 -17.58 -10.48
C ALA A 167 -9.81 -18.94 -10.99
N ASP A 168 -9.05 -19.99 -10.67
CA ASP A 168 -9.46 -21.36 -10.93
C ASP A 168 -10.56 -21.77 -9.94
N ILE A 169 -11.70 -22.17 -10.48
CA ILE A 169 -12.86 -22.64 -9.71
C ILE A 169 -12.94 -24.17 -9.66
N GLN A 170 -12.05 -24.87 -10.37
CA GLN A 170 -11.97 -26.32 -10.33
C GLN A 170 -11.06 -26.73 -9.18
N GLY A 171 -11.66 -26.94 -8.00
CA GLY A 171 -10.96 -27.57 -6.89
C GLY A 171 -10.46 -28.95 -7.32
N LYS A 172 -9.14 -29.12 -7.43
CA LYS A 172 -8.51 -30.44 -7.44
C LYS A 172 -8.30 -30.91 -6.01
#